data_AF-A0A8H6G8R8-F1
#
_entry.id   AF-A0A8H6G8R8-F1
#
_cell.length_a   1.000
_cell.length_b   1.000
_cell.length_c   1.000
_cell.angle_alpha   90.00
_cell.angle_beta   90.00
_cell.angle_gamma   90.00
#
_symmetry.space_group_name_H-M   'P 1'
#
loop_
_entity.id
_entity.type
_entity.pdbx_description
1 polymer ?
#
loop_
_entity_poly.entity_id
_entity_poly.type
_entity_poly.pdbx_seq_one_letter_code
_entity_poly.pdbx_strand_id
1 'polypeptide(L)'
;MPIYLSMQRVRFSSPDAYEKFKVLFADTRRHLMTLPGFLHLTWWEHPDDRRWYNECSFWTSRSALYDWHKNTYHKYCKTWAANGAIMEDIITNFELVGTRLLRICPVCNLTQDKEYDLAQEQAVLREQCPQCGFHFPVLEETPSSFAVFKDVPNLLSEAKVTCPPTEVKPKL
;
A
#
# COMPACT_ATOMS: atom_id res chain seq x y z
N MET A 1 -10.09 -9.95 5.23
CA MET A 1 -9.20 -10.52 4.18
C MET A 1 -7.82 -9.96 4.39
N PRO A 2 -6.75 -10.72 4.12
CA PRO A 2 -5.39 -10.21 4.30
C PRO A 2 -5.09 -9.12 3.27
N ILE A 3 -4.43 -8.04 3.70
CA ILE A 3 -3.81 -7.08 2.80
C ILE A 3 -2.43 -7.61 2.43
N TYR A 4 -2.05 -7.50 1.17
CA TYR A 4 -0.75 -7.96 0.69
C TYR A 4 0.23 -6.80 0.63
N LEU A 5 1.36 -6.93 1.32
CA LEU A 5 2.42 -5.95 1.36
C LEU A 5 3.59 -6.43 0.50
N SER A 6 4.11 -5.55 -0.35
CA SER A 6 5.40 -5.68 -1.01
C SER A 6 6.33 -4.61 -0.48
N MET A 7 7.51 -5.01 -0.01
CA MET A 7 8.58 -4.10 0.38
C MET A 7 9.74 -4.28 -0.60
N GLN A 8 10.15 -3.18 -1.21
CA GLN A 8 11.32 -3.15 -2.08
C GLN A 8 12.40 -2.25 -1.48
N ARG A 9 13.66 -2.63 -1.65
CA ARG A 9 14.81 -1.82 -1.28
C ARG A 9 15.80 -1.81 -2.43
N VAL A 10 16.20 -0.62 -2.88
CA VAL A 10 17.03 -0.47 -4.07
C VAL A 10 18.24 0.44 -3.84
N ARG A 11 19.32 0.11 -4.54
CA ARG A 11 20.50 0.97 -4.70
C ARG A 11 20.61 1.35 -6.17
N PHE A 12 20.73 2.65 -6.45
CA PHE A 12 20.96 3.14 -7.82
C PHE A 12 22.44 3.10 -8.16
N SER A 13 22.76 2.86 -9.44
CA SER A 13 24.13 2.82 -9.94
C SER A 13 24.83 4.18 -9.91
N SER A 14 24.06 5.27 -9.89
CA SER A 14 24.57 6.65 -9.80
C SER A 14 23.49 7.62 -9.29
N PRO A 15 23.87 8.82 -8.83
CA PRO A 15 22.91 9.88 -8.50
C PRO A 15 22.01 10.28 -9.68
N ASP A 16 22.55 10.35 -10.90
CA ASP A 16 21.79 10.66 -12.11
C ASP A 16 20.71 9.60 -12.43
N ALA A 17 21.03 8.33 -12.20
CA ALA A 17 20.05 7.25 -12.33
C ALA A 17 18.87 7.44 -11.37
N TYR A 18 19.12 7.91 -10.14
CA TYR A 18 18.06 8.22 -9.19
C TYR A 18 17.24 9.45 -9.61
N GLU A 19 17.88 10.52 -10.10
CA GLU A 19 17.18 11.69 -10.62
C GLU A 19 16.21 11.34 -11.76
N LYS A 20 16.64 10.49 -12.70
CA LYS A 20 15.79 9.98 -13.77
C LYS A 20 14.69 9.06 -13.25
N PHE A 21 15.00 8.21 -12.26
CA PHE A 21 14.01 7.36 -11.62
C PHE A 21 12.88 8.18 -10.99
N LYS A 22 13.17 9.29 -10.32
CA LYS A 22 12.12 10.15 -9.73
C LYS A 22 11.08 10.61 -10.75
N VAL A 23 11.50 10.89 -11.99
CA VAL A 23 10.57 11.26 -13.08
C VAL A 23 9.65 10.10 -13.43
N LEU A 24 10.20 8.90 -13.63
CA LEU A 24 9.44 7.69 -13.95
C LEU A 24 8.53 7.27 -12.78
N PHE A 25 9.02 7.38 -11.56
CA PHE A 25 8.30 7.02 -10.35
C PHE A 25 7.13 7.98 -10.10
N ALA A 26 7.30 9.27 -10.38
CA ALA A 26 6.21 10.24 -10.28
C ALA A 26 5.03 9.86 -11.18
N ASP A 27 5.28 9.37 -12.39
CA ASP A 27 4.23 8.94 -13.32
C ASP A 27 3.69 7.54 -13.01
N THR A 28 4.56 6.63 -12.53
CA THR A 28 4.17 5.31 -12.01
C THR A 28 3.09 5.44 -10.94
N ARG A 29 3.19 6.42 -10.04
CA ARG A 29 2.15 6.70 -9.03
C ARG A 29 0.80 7.03 -9.66
N ARG A 30 0.76 7.78 -10.76
CA ARG A 30 -0.50 8.06 -11.48
C ARG A 30 -1.11 6.77 -12.02
N HIS A 31 -0.29 5.90 -12.60
CA HIS A 31 -0.75 4.60 -13.10
C HIS A 31 -1.28 3.71 -11.96
N LEU A 32 -0.57 3.61 -10.84
CA LEU A 32 -0.97 2.83 -9.67
C LEU A 32 -2.36 3.24 -9.14
N MET A 33 -2.65 4.54 -9.08
CA MET A 33 -3.96 5.04 -8.63
C MET A 33 -5.14 4.54 -9.48
N THR A 34 -4.90 4.21 -10.75
CA THR A 34 -5.95 3.66 -11.64
C THR A 34 -6.18 2.16 -11.44
N LEU A 35 -5.27 1.46 -10.77
CA LEU A 35 -5.33 0.01 -10.67
C LEU A 35 -6.39 -0.46 -9.66
N PRO A 36 -7.17 -1.51 -10.01
CA PRO A 36 -7.94 -2.25 -9.03
C PRO A 36 -7.01 -2.88 -8.00
N GLY A 37 -7.36 -2.72 -6.73
CA GLY A 37 -6.65 -3.37 -5.63
C GLY A 37 -5.34 -2.73 -5.18
N PHE A 38 -4.89 -1.63 -5.79
CA PHE A 38 -3.83 -0.79 -5.22
C PHE A 38 -4.37 0.04 -4.05
N LEU A 39 -3.64 0.07 -2.93
CA LEU A 39 -4.05 0.81 -1.72
C LEU A 39 -3.08 1.94 -1.37
N HIS A 40 -1.78 1.66 -1.37
CA HIS A 40 -0.79 2.60 -0.87
C HIS A 40 0.57 2.25 -1.46
N LEU A 41 1.37 3.28 -1.77
CA LEU A 41 2.79 3.21 -2.05
C LEU A 41 3.51 4.28 -1.23
N THR A 42 4.57 3.92 -0.51
CA THR A 42 5.52 4.86 0.14
C THR A 42 6.90 4.64 -0.41
N TRP A 43 7.69 5.72 -0.50
CA TRP A 43 9.09 5.67 -0.91
C TRP A 43 9.91 6.65 -0.05
N TRP A 44 11.05 6.20 0.44
CA TRP A 44 11.93 7.02 1.28
C TRP A 44 13.40 6.63 1.16
N GLU A 45 14.27 7.60 1.42
CA GLU A 45 15.71 7.39 1.56
C GLU A 45 16.01 6.79 2.94
N HIS A 46 16.91 5.82 3.02
CA HIS A 46 17.32 5.26 4.30
C HIS A 46 18.07 6.32 5.14
N PRO A 47 17.78 6.46 6.44
CA PRO A 47 18.35 7.54 7.26
C PRO A 47 19.88 7.45 7.41
N ASP A 48 20.42 6.24 7.60
CA ASP A 48 21.87 6.06 7.83
C ASP A 48 22.70 5.84 6.56
N ASP A 49 22.23 5.05 5.59
CA ASP A 49 22.87 4.88 4.28
C ASP A 49 22.02 5.53 3.18
N ARG A 50 22.34 6.80 2.89
CA ARG A 50 21.72 7.66 1.88
C ARG A 50 21.79 7.14 0.43
N ARG A 51 22.43 6.00 0.19
CA ARG A 51 22.45 5.31 -1.10
C ARG A 51 21.37 4.22 -1.20
N TRP A 52 20.73 3.86 -0.09
CA TRP A 52 19.59 2.97 -0.05
C TRP A 52 18.28 3.74 -0.08
N TYR A 53 17.36 3.24 -0.91
CA TYR A 53 16.00 3.73 -0.99
C TYR A 53 15.06 2.57 -0.72
N ASN A 54 14.00 2.83 0.01
CA ASN A 54 13.00 1.85 0.38
C ASN A 54 11.66 2.23 -0.23
N GLU A 55 10.89 1.21 -0.55
CA GLU A 55 9.52 1.28 -1.01
C GLU A 55 8.68 0.30 -0.22
N CYS A 56 7.44 0.67 0.01
CA CYS A 56 6.43 -0.23 0.53
C CYS A 56 5.13 0.01 -0.22
N SER A 57 4.51 -1.04 -0.74
CA SER A 57 3.20 -0.98 -1.35
C SER A 57 2.22 -1.98 -0.74
N PHE A 58 0.98 -1.54 -0.63
CA PHE A 58 -0.12 -2.29 -0.06
C PHE A 58 -1.14 -2.56 -1.15
N TRP A 59 -1.62 -3.79 -1.16
CA TRP A 59 -2.50 -4.31 -2.18
C TRP A 59 -3.62 -5.10 -1.52
N THR A 60 -4.81 -5.04 -2.10
CA THR A 60 -5.98 -5.76 -1.57
C THR A 60 -5.81 -7.27 -1.65
N SER A 61 -4.89 -7.76 -2.47
CA SER A 61 -4.56 -9.17 -2.63
C SER A 61 -3.20 -9.36 -3.31
N ARG A 62 -2.66 -10.58 -3.17
CA ARG A 62 -1.46 -11.02 -3.91
C ARG A 62 -1.65 -10.96 -5.43
N SER A 63 -2.85 -11.27 -5.93
CA SER A 63 -3.16 -11.23 -7.36
C SER A 63 -3.13 -9.80 -7.91
N ALA A 64 -3.64 -8.82 -7.17
CA ALA A 64 -3.59 -7.40 -7.59
C ALA A 64 -2.15 -6.93 -7.82
N LEU A 65 -1.21 -7.28 -6.91
CA LEU A 65 0.21 -7.01 -7.11
C LEU A 65 0.78 -7.73 -8.34
N TYR A 66 0.44 -9.00 -8.54
CA TYR A 66 0.94 -9.76 -9.70
C TYR A 66 0.43 -9.21 -11.03
N ASP A 67 -0.80 -8.71 -11.07
CA ASP A 67 -1.35 -8.06 -12.26
C ASP A 67 -0.61 -6.76 -12.57
N TRP A 68 -0.22 -6.01 -11.53
CA TRP A 68 0.70 -4.89 -11.69
C TRP A 68 2.06 -5.33 -12.25
N HIS A 69 2.63 -6.44 -11.76
CA HIS A 69 3.88 -6.98 -12.33
C HIS A 69 3.77 -7.41 -13.80
N LYS A 70 2.57 -7.76 -14.26
CA LYS A 70 2.30 -8.11 -15.66
C LYS A 70 1.98 -6.91 -16.55
N ASN A 71 1.63 -5.77 -15.95
CA ASN A 71 1.24 -4.54 -16.63
C ASN A 71 2.33 -4.07 -17.62
N THR A 72 1.89 -3.66 -18.81
CA THR A 72 2.80 -3.24 -19.90
C THR A 72 3.66 -2.04 -19.53
N TYR A 73 3.07 -1.01 -18.92
CA TYR A 73 3.81 0.17 -18.48
C TYR A 73 4.87 -0.19 -17.44
N HIS A 74 4.47 -0.97 -16.42
CA HIS A 74 5.39 -1.42 -15.37
C HIS A 74 6.57 -2.23 -15.93
N LYS A 75 6.32 -3.10 -16.91
CA LYS A 75 7.39 -3.87 -17.59
C LYS A 75 8.41 -2.96 -18.28
N TYR A 76 7.96 -1.90 -18.95
CA TYR A 76 8.88 -0.91 -19.54
C TYR A 76 9.70 -0.19 -18.46
N CYS A 77 9.09 0.23 -17.36
CA CYS A 77 9.81 0.85 -16.23
C CYS A 77 10.85 -0.12 -15.62
N LYS A 78 10.49 -1.38 -15.39
CA LYS A 78 11.43 -2.41 -14.87
C LYS A 78 12.55 -2.71 -15.86
N THR A 79 12.27 -2.70 -17.16
CA THR A 79 13.29 -2.90 -18.20
C THR A 79 14.28 -1.75 -18.24
N TRP A 80 13.79 -0.50 -18.20
CA TRP A 80 14.64 0.68 -18.04
C TRP A 80 15.52 0.59 -16.79
N ALA A 81 14.93 0.18 -15.66
CA ALA A 81 15.65 0.05 -14.39
C ALA A 81 16.75 -1.02 -14.44
N ALA A 82 16.44 -2.18 -15.03
CA ALA A 82 17.35 -3.31 -15.20
C ALA A 82 18.48 -3.03 -16.22
N ASN A 83 18.31 -2.05 -17.11
CA ASN A 83 19.34 -1.60 -18.05
C ASN A 83 20.42 -0.71 -17.39
N GLY A 84 20.72 -0.96 -16.11
CA GLY A 84 21.85 -0.36 -15.39
C GLY A 84 21.52 0.84 -14.52
N ALA A 85 20.25 1.22 -14.34
CA ALA A 85 19.88 2.30 -13.42
C ALA A 85 19.88 1.81 -11.95
N ILE A 86 19.38 0.60 -11.70
CA ILE A 86 19.40 -0.05 -10.39
C ILE A 86 20.52 -1.09 -10.37
N MET A 87 21.36 -1.04 -9.32
CA MET A 87 22.46 -1.99 -9.12
C MET A 87 22.12 -3.09 -8.11
N GLU A 88 21.26 -2.81 -7.13
CA GLU A 88 20.78 -3.79 -6.14
C GLU A 88 19.27 -3.60 -5.96
N ASP A 89 18.51 -4.70 -6.01
CA ASP A 89 17.04 -4.73 -5.88
C ASP A 89 16.63 -5.89 -4.96
N ILE A 90 16.14 -5.58 -3.76
CA ILE A 90 15.71 -6.56 -2.75
C ILE A 90 14.20 -6.42 -2.60
N ILE A 91 13.46 -7.51 -2.81
CA ILE A 91 11.99 -7.55 -2.72
C ILE A 91 11.58 -8.59 -1.69
N THR A 92 10.73 -8.20 -0.74
CA THR A 92 10.13 -9.09 0.26
C THR A 92 8.62 -8.87 0.32
N ASN A 93 7.84 -9.93 0.46
CA ASN A 93 6.38 -9.83 0.45
C ASN A 93 5.77 -10.48 1.69
N PHE A 94 4.65 -9.94 2.16
CA PHE A 94 3.97 -10.36 3.38
C PHE A 94 2.46 -10.31 3.22
N GLU A 95 1.75 -11.22 3.89
CA GLU A 95 0.32 -11.09 4.13
C GLU A 95 0.10 -10.45 5.50
N LEU A 96 -0.58 -9.32 5.52
CA LEU A 96 -0.92 -8.60 6.73
C LEU A 96 -2.25 -9.11 7.27
N VAL A 97 -2.22 -9.61 8.51
CA VAL A 97 -3.38 -10.11 9.24
C VAL A 97 -3.43 -9.51 10.63
N GLY A 98 -4.63 -9.35 11.17
CA GLY A 98 -4.82 -8.91 12.56
C GLY A 98 -4.44 -7.46 12.83
N THR A 99 -4.55 -6.59 11.83
CA THR A 99 -4.26 -5.16 12.00
C THR A 99 -5.26 -4.51 12.96
N ARG A 100 -4.75 -3.78 13.96
CA ARG A 100 -5.56 -3.10 14.99
C ARG A 100 -5.16 -1.64 15.10
N LEU A 101 -6.13 -0.81 15.47
CA LEU A 101 -5.95 0.60 15.77
C LEU A 101 -6.23 0.83 17.25
N LEU A 102 -5.16 1.14 17.97
CA LEU A 102 -5.20 1.61 19.35
C LEU A 102 -5.09 3.14 19.32
N ARG A 103 -6.09 3.84 19.86
CA ARG A 103 -6.14 5.30 19.81
C ARG A 103 -6.64 5.87 21.14
N ILE A 104 -5.90 6.82 21.69
CA ILE A 104 -6.27 7.54 22.92
C ILE A 104 -6.52 9.00 22.55
N CYS A 105 -7.69 9.53 22.91
CA CYS A 105 -8.01 10.93 22.70
C CYS A 105 -7.23 11.81 23.71
N PRO A 106 -6.43 12.80 23.27
CA PRO A 106 -5.65 13.62 24.18
C PRO A 106 -6.50 14.61 25.00
N VAL A 107 -7.77 14.84 24.63
CA VAL A 107 -8.66 15.80 25.30
C VAL A 107 -9.49 15.13 26.39
N CYS A 108 -10.16 14.02 26.06
CA CYS A 108 -11.12 13.36 26.96
C CYS A 108 -10.64 12.00 27.48
N ASN A 109 -9.43 11.58 27.09
CA ASN A 109 -8.80 10.32 27.48
C ASN A 109 -9.57 9.05 27.07
N LEU A 110 -10.56 9.16 26.18
CA LEU A 110 -11.26 8.01 25.63
C LEU A 110 -10.26 7.10 24.89
N THR A 111 -10.19 5.84 25.33
CA THR A 111 -9.39 4.80 24.70
C THR A 111 -10.27 4.01 23.73
N GLN A 112 -9.79 3.84 22.51
CA GLN A 112 -10.39 3.00 21.48
C GLN A 112 -9.41 1.89 21.13
N ASP A 113 -9.94 0.68 21.07
CA ASP A 113 -9.24 -0.50 20.57
C ASP A 113 -10.17 -1.21 19.59
N LYS A 114 -9.84 -1.14 18.30
CA LYS A 114 -10.68 -1.65 17.23
C LYS A 114 -9.88 -2.27 16.10
N GLU A 115 -10.57 -3.07 15.31
CA GLU A 115 -10.05 -3.55 14.03
C GLU A 115 -9.69 -2.36 13.14
N TYR A 116 -8.53 -2.45 12.47
CA TYR A 116 -8.07 -1.42 11.55
C TYR A 116 -8.22 -1.91 10.11
N ASP A 117 -9.25 -1.39 9.42
CA ASP A 117 -9.46 -1.67 8.01
C ASP A 117 -8.44 -0.91 7.16
N LEU A 118 -7.32 -1.57 6.87
CA LEU A 118 -6.25 -1.04 6.01
C LEU A 118 -6.72 -0.73 4.58
N ALA A 119 -7.83 -1.31 4.11
CA ALA A 119 -8.37 -0.96 2.79
C ALA A 119 -9.02 0.45 2.78
N GLN A 120 -9.28 1.02 3.96
CA GLN A 120 -9.89 2.33 4.15
C GLN A 120 -9.09 3.17 5.16
N GLU A 121 -7.76 3.05 5.11
CA GLU A 121 -6.83 3.72 6.03
C GLU A 121 -7.11 5.22 6.15
N GLN A 122 -7.28 5.94 5.05
CA GLN A 122 -7.46 7.40 5.12
C GLN A 122 -8.78 7.78 5.77
N ALA A 123 -9.87 7.09 5.43
CA ALA A 123 -11.17 7.27 6.07
C ALA A 123 -11.09 7.00 7.59
N VAL A 124 -10.49 5.89 8.01
CA VAL A 124 -10.39 5.51 9.43
C VAL A 124 -9.47 6.47 10.22
N LEU A 125 -8.39 6.96 9.60
CA LEU A 125 -7.50 7.93 10.23
C LEU A 125 -8.18 9.29 10.42
N ARG A 126 -9.10 9.68 9.54
CA ARG A 126 -9.87 10.94 9.64
C ARG A 126 -11.02 10.93 10.65
N GLU A 127 -11.37 9.77 11.20
CA GLU A 127 -12.41 9.67 12.22
C GLU A 127 -12.06 10.49 13.48
N GLN A 128 -12.98 11.36 13.88
CA GLN A 128 -12.87 12.17 15.08
C GLN A 128 -13.07 11.32 16.35
N CYS A 129 -12.68 11.87 17.50
CA CYS A 129 -13.05 11.28 18.78
C CYS A 129 -14.58 11.27 18.93
N PRO A 130 -15.21 10.10 19.13
CA PRO A 130 -16.67 10.00 19.20
C PRO A 130 -17.26 10.64 20.46
N GLN A 131 -16.45 10.89 21.50
CA GLN A 131 -16.90 11.49 22.75
C GLN A 131 -16.81 13.01 22.79
N CYS A 132 -15.79 13.62 22.17
CA CYS A 132 -15.56 15.07 22.27
C CYS A 132 -15.30 15.78 20.94
N GLY A 133 -15.36 15.08 19.80
CA GLY A 133 -15.16 15.67 18.47
C GLY A 133 -13.71 16.09 18.15
N PHE A 134 -12.73 15.65 18.95
CA PHE A 134 -11.32 15.94 18.69
C PHE A 134 -10.91 15.36 17.33
N HIS A 135 -10.31 16.19 16.48
CA HIS A 135 -9.80 15.78 15.18
C HIS A 135 -8.36 15.29 15.34
N PHE A 136 -8.11 14.03 15.00
CA PHE A 136 -6.75 13.48 15.04
C PHE A 136 -5.92 14.03 13.87
N PRO A 137 -4.63 14.35 14.08
CA PRO A 137 -3.77 14.75 12.99
C PRO A 137 -3.65 13.64 11.94
N VAL A 138 -3.83 14.01 10.68
CA VAL A 138 -3.60 13.14 9.52
C VAL A 138 -2.52 13.77 8.65
N LEU A 139 -1.67 12.96 8.04
CA LEU A 139 -0.71 13.47 7.07
C LEU A 139 -1.48 13.89 5.82
N GLU A 140 -1.42 15.16 5.47
CA GLU A 140 -1.96 15.65 4.20
C GLU A 140 -1.08 15.19 3.03
N GLU A 141 -1.65 15.16 1.82
CA GLU A 141 -0.87 14.92 0.60
C GLU A 141 0.14 16.08 0.41
N THR A 142 1.42 15.84 0.70
CA THR A 142 2.46 16.83 0.46
C THR A 142 3.13 16.61 -0.90
N PRO A 143 3.48 17.67 -1.67
CA PRO A 143 4.13 17.52 -2.96
C PRO A 143 5.49 16.81 -2.92
N SER A 144 6.17 16.85 -1.77
CA SER A 144 7.45 16.19 -1.51
C SER A 144 7.33 14.76 -0.99
N SER A 145 6.12 14.34 -0.60
CA SER A 145 5.87 12.96 -0.23
C SER A 145 5.81 12.12 -1.50
N PHE A 146 6.70 11.15 -1.60
CA PHE A 146 6.57 10.10 -2.60
C PHE A 146 5.47 9.10 -2.25
N ALA A 147 4.72 9.31 -1.17
CA ALA A 147 3.59 8.49 -0.80
C ALA A 147 2.34 8.81 -1.64
N VAL A 148 1.55 7.78 -1.92
CA VAL A 148 0.18 7.90 -2.44
C VAL A 148 -0.70 6.88 -1.71
N PHE A 149 -1.95 7.28 -1.44
CA PHE A 149 -2.93 6.50 -0.69
C PHE A 149 -4.25 6.47 -1.46
N LYS A 150 -4.94 5.33 -1.39
CA LYS A 150 -6.22 5.08 -2.05
C LYS A 150 -7.05 4.16 -1.19
N ASP A 151 -8.12 4.70 -0.64
CA ASP A 151 -9.16 3.88 -0.01
C ASP A 151 -9.94 3.11 -1.08
N VAL A 152 -10.27 1.86 -0.77
CA VAL A 152 -11.09 0.98 -1.59
C VAL A 152 -12.30 0.52 -0.75
N PRO A 153 -13.31 1.40 -0.59
CA PRO A 153 -14.54 1.04 0.11
C PRO A 153 -15.21 -0.09 -0.68
N ASN A 154 -15.71 -1.12 0.01
CA ASN A 154 -16.37 -2.33 -0.51
C ASN A 154 -15.52 -3.60 -0.68
N LEU A 155 -14.25 -3.62 -0.26
CA LEU A 155 -13.50 -4.88 -0.25
C LEU A 155 -14.20 -5.99 0.56
N LEU A 156 -14.91 -5.60 1.63
CA LEU A 156 -15.62 -6.52 2.53
C LEU A 156 -16.99 -6.98 2.02
N SER A 157 -17.60 -6.30 1.03
CA SER A 157 -18.95 -6.65 0.55
C SER A 157 -18.93 -7.73 -0.54
N GLU A 158 -17.89 -7.78 -1.38
CA GLU A 158 -17.75 -8.78 -2.44
C GLU A 158 -17.45 -10.20 -1.91
N ALA A 159 -16.82 -10.30 -0.74
CA ALA A 159 -16.47 -11.59 -0.12
C ALA A 159 -17.67 -12.40 0.40
N LYS A 160 -18.85 -11.79 0.60
CA LYS A 160 -20.04 -12.49 1.11
C LYS A 160 -20.80 -13.29 0.04
N VAL A 161 -20.44 -13.19 -1.24
CA VAL A 161 -21.25 -13.74 -2.36
C VAL A 161 -20.77 -15.10 -2.87
N THR A 162 -19.65 -15.66 -2.40
CA THR A 162 -19.12 -16.93 -2.93
C THR A 162 -19.05 -18.05 -1.88
N CYS A 163 -20.22 -18.55 -1.48
CA CYS A 163 -20.36 -19.95 -1.07
C CYS A 163 -21.46 -20.59 -1.91
N PRO A 164 -21.14 -21.41 -2.92
CA PRO A 164 -22.15 -22.26 -3.52
C PRO A 164 -22.64 -23.28 -2.48
N PRO A 165 -23.95 -23.60 -2.44
CA PRO A 165 -24.46 -24.61 -1.52
C PRO A 165 -23.80 -25.96 -1.82
N THR A 166 -23.25 -26.59 -0.79
CA THR A 166 -22.77 -27.98 -0.82
C THR A 166 -23.87 -28.88 -1.35
N GLU A 167 -23.68 -29.43 -2.55
CA GLU A 167 -24.50 -30.54 -3.05
C GLU A 167 -24.34 -31.74 -2.13
N VAL A 168 -25.39 -32.03 -1.38
CA VAL A 168 -25.54 -33.29 -0.67
C VAL A 168 -25.75 -34.38 -1.71
N LYS A 169 -24.70 -35.16 -2.00
CA LYS A 169 -24.84 -36.37 -2.82
C LYS A 169 -25.75 -37.38 -2.08
N PRO A 170 -26.79 -37.92 -2.73
CA PRO A 170 -27.56 -39.01 -2.13
C PRO A 170 -26.70 -40.26 -2.05
N LYS A 171 -26.72 -40.92 -0.90
CA LYS A 171 -26.17 -42.27 -0.74
C LYS A 171 -27.08 -43.25 -1.48
N LEU A 172 -26.52 -43.96 -2.46
CA LEU A 172 -26.95 -45.27 -2.94
C LEU A 172 -25.70 -46.13 -3.13
#